data_AF-A0A959KT92-F1
#
_entry.id   AF-A0A959KT92-F1
#
_cell.length_a   1.000
_cell.length_b   1.000
_cell.length_c   1.000
_cell.angle_alpha   90.00
_cell.angle_beta   90.00
_cell.angle_gamma   90.00
#
_symmetry.space_group_name_H-M   'P 1'
#
loop_
_entity.id
_entity.type
_entity.pdbx_description
1 polymer ?
#
loop_
_entity_poly.entity_id
_entity_poly.type
_entity_poly.pdbx_seq_one_letter_code
_entity_poly.pdbx_strand_id
1 'polypeptide(L)'
;MDRILLPLACLLACGLFVSPAFGQHLSRRANIGIAPGEAEAGGIAVQRVIPGSTAALAGLQAGDIILSINDRPTGSPEQLRQARETLRAGLPTTFLLRRQGQERSLQAPAQPVPLETSAHSEVIYDEIAFGEGWLRVIVNKPLQSGKHPAIYFIPGYTCSSVDNLPAIHPYRKLIDSLSGLGYAIVRVEKPGMGDNLNTGDCQQLGFDNELAAYRKGYEAIDRYDFIDRERVFLLGHSMGGVYAPLLGRELDEKGIVVYGTVHQTWVEYLLKMVRYQNPLFGHDLAETHDDLHTLYQLLYEHYYLGKSSKELYQNPSYRKILDRDFAFDGEDQILGRHEDFWREINRHNYSEAWRSTGSAVLSIFGEADFEAVDDESHRAIARIVDQAQPGRGTFRLLPRTDHSMIEVGSMEEAARLRGTPEYRRYLQERFNYEIVTMIDHWIQELIED
;
A
#
# COMPACT_ATOMS: atom_id res chain seq x y z
N MET A 1 -22.47 -68.34 48.33
CA MET A 1 -22.09 -66.92 48.53
C MET A 1 -20.86 -66.67 47.69
N ASP A 2 -21.04 -65.73 46.76
CA ASP A 2 -20.06 -64.85 46.12
C ASP A 2 -19.07 -65.40 45.09
N ARG A 3 -19.51 -65.27 43.82
CA ARG A 3 -18.66 -65.07 42.64
C ARG A 3 -18.03 -63.67 42.71
N ILE A 4 -16.73 -63.53 42.51
CA ILE A 4 -16.14 -62.34 41.85
C ILE A 4 -14.99 -62.79 40.94
N LEU A 5 -15.25 -62.79 39.64
CA LEU A 5 -14.29 -62.86 38.54
C LEU A 5 -13.62 -61.48 38.38
N LEU A 6 -12.29 -61.42 38.41
CA LEU A 6 -11.51 -60.25 37.99
C LEU A 6 -11.54 -60.12 36.45
N PRO A 7 -11.89 -58.96 35.87
CA PRO A 7 -11.73 -58.73 34.44
C PRO A 7 -10.37 -58.12 34.10
N LEU A 8 -9.82 -58.65 33.01
CA LEU A 8 -8.71 -58.14 32.20
C LEU A 8 -8.93 -56.66 31.83
N ALA A 9 -7.97 -55.80 32.12
CA ALA A 9 -7.97 -54.41 31.67
C ALA A 9 -7.37 -54.33 30.25
N CYS A 10 -8.22 -53.95 29.27
CA CYS A 10 -7.80 -53.53 27.93
C CYS A 10 -7.06 -52.18 28.01
N LEU A 11 -5.80 -52.16 27.57
CA LEU A 11 -5.04 -50.94 27.27
C LEU A 11 -5.54 -50.37 25.93
N LEU A 12 -6.34 -49.30 25.99
CA LEU A 12 -6.59 -48.42 24.84
C LEU A 12 -5.40 -47.46 24.69
N ALA A 13 -4.62 -47.66 23.64
CA ALA A 13 -3.63 -46.69 23.18
C ALA A 13 -4.35 -45.54 22.45
N CYS A 14 -4.60 -44.43 23.16
CA CYS A 14 -4.93 -43.16 22.51
C CYS A 14 -3.67 -42.59 21.85
N GLY A 15 -3.53 -42.79 20.55
CA GLY A 15 -2.60 -42.04 19.72
C GLY A 15 -3.04 -40.57 19.68
N LEU A 16 -2.35 -39.71 20.43
CA LEU A 16 -2.42 -38.27 20.25
C LEU A 16 -1.79 -37.95 18.89
N PHE A 17 -2.62 -37.70 17.87
CA PHE A 17 -2.21 -36.96 16.69
C PHE A 17 -1.91 -35.53 17.13
N VAL A 18 -0.67 -35.26 17.50
CA VAL A 18 -0.14 -33.90 17.56
C VAL A 18 0.13 -33.51 16.12
N SER A 19 -0.82 -32.83 15.47
CA SER A 19 -0.51 -32.04 14.29
C SER A 19 0.60 -31.06 14.69
N PRO A 20 1.71 -30.96 13.94
CA PRO A 20 2.66 -29.89 14.22
C PRO A 20 1.91 -28.59 13.91
N ALA A 21 1.61 -27.81 14.95
CA ALA A 21 1.34 -26.40 14.77
C ALA A 21 2.64 -25.83 14.19
N PHE A 22 2.76 -25.78 12.87
CA PHE A 22 3.72 -24.93 12.22
C PHE A 22 3.34 -23.52 12.65
N GLY A 23 4.07 -23.01 13.66
CA GLY A 23 3.89 -21.65 14.14
C GLY A 23 4.08 -20.70 12.96
N GLN A 24 3.23 -19.69 12.85
CA GLN A 24 3.41 -18.62 11.88
C GLN A 24 4.84 -18.07 11.98
N HIS A 25 5.52 -17.93 10.84
CA HIS A 25 6.86 -17.37 10.75
C HIS A 25 6.84 -15.88 11.06
N LEU A 26 5.76 -15.19 10.68
CA LEU A 26 5.59 -13.77 10.85
C LEU A 26 5.10 -13.41 12.26
N SER A 27 6.00 -12.88 13.07
CA SER A 27 5.67 -12.20 14.33
C SER A 27 5.18 -10.77 14.09
N ARG A 28 4.22 -10.31 14.89
CA ARG A 28 3.71 -8.92 14.82
C ARG A 28 4.83 -7.89 14.96
N ARG A 29 4.84 -6.88 14.08
CA ARG A 29 5.61 -5.66 14.33
C ARG A 29 5.11 -4.96 15.59
N ALA A 30 6.00 -4.16 16.17
CA ALA A 30 5.70 -3.37 17.35
C ALA A 30 5.61 -1.89 17.05
N ASN A 31 4.78 -1.19 17.80
CA ASN A 31 4.65 0.26 17.72
C ASN A 31 5.44 0.91 18.87
N ILE A 32 6.31 1.87 18.55
CA ILE A 32 6.93 2.73 19.58
C ILE A 32 5.84 3.55 20.28
N GLY A 33 4.92 4.13 19.50
CA GLY A 33 3.81 4.97 19.96
C GLY A 33 4.21 6.34 20.48
N ILE A 34 4.94 7.10 19.66
CA ILE A 34 5.23 8.52 19.88
C ILE A 34 4.72 9.37 18.72
N ALA A 35 4.35 10.62 19.01
CA ALA A 35 4.34 11.70 18.02
C ALA A 35 5.74 12.32 18.00
N PRO A 36 6.52 12.12 16.93
CA PRO A 36 7.85 12.72 16.82
C PRO A 36 7.74 14.24 16.61
N GLY A 37 8.70 14.97 17.17
CA GLY A 37 8.97 16.36 16.87
C GLY A 37 10.13 16.52 15.90
N GLU A 38 10.81 17.66 15.98
CA GLU A 38 11.98 17.92 15.15
C GLU A 38 13.19 17.11 15.60
N ALA A 39 14.13 16.92 14.68
CA ALA A 39 15.43 16.37 15.01
C ALA A 39 16.21 17.39 15.86
N GLU A 40 16.67 16.96 17.03
CA GLU A 40 17.33 17.84 17.99
C GLU A 40 18.53 17.11 18.62
N ALA A 41 19.69 17.77 18.62
CA ALA A 41 20.88 17.34 19.37
C ALA A 41 21.25 15.85 19.18
N GLY A 42 21.17 15.36 17.94
CA GLY A 42 21.51 13.99 17.54
C GLY A 42 20.41 12.95 17.76
N GLY A 43 19.18 13.38 18.10
CA GLY A 43 18.03 12.51 18.30
C GLY A 43 16.72 13.11 17.78
N ILE A 44 15.59 12.47 18.08
CA ILE A 44 14.24 12.95 17.74
C ILE A 44 13.50 13.38 18.99
N ALA A 45 12.93 14.58 18.99
CA ALA A 45 12.11 15.06 20.09
C ALA A 45 10.80 14.27 20.20
N VAL A 46 10.32 14.07 21.42
CA VAL A 46 9.01 13.45 21.71
C VAL A 46 8.00 14.56 22.01
N GLN A 47 7.09 14.82 21.08
CA GLN A 47 6.00 15.78 21.32
C GLN A 47 4.90 15.18 22.19
N ARG A 48 4.59 13.90 21.97
CA ARG A 48 3.53 13.19 22.69
C ARG A 48 3.83 11.70 22.75
N VAL A 49 3.46 11.08 23.87
CA VAL A 49 3.49 9.62 24.04
C VAL A 49 2.06 9.09 23.95
N ILE A 50 1.87 8.03 23.16
CA ILE A 50 0.57 7.40 22.93
C ILE A 50 0.28 6.43 24.10
N PRO A 51 -0.86 6.52 24.78
CA PRO A 51 -1.22 5.58 25.85
C PRO A 51 -1.19 4.12 25.39
N GLY A 52 -0.72 3.21 26.25
CA GLY A 52 -0.64 1.78 25.95
C GLY A 52 0.47 1.37 24.97
N SER A 53 1.33 2.31 24.55
CA SER A 53 2.44 2.04 23.64
C SER A 53 3.71 1.52 24.32
N THR A 54 4.69 1.06 23.52
CA THR A 54 6.02 0.71 24.02
C THR A 54 6.69 1.88 24.75
N ALA A 55 6.59 3.09 24.20
CA ALA A 55 7.15 4.29 24.81
C ALA A 55 6.49 4.62 26.14
N ALA A 56 5.16 4.50 26.23
CA ALA A 56 4.43 4.70 27.48
C ALA A 56 4.85 3.69 28.54
N LEU A 57 4.97 2.41 28.16
CA LEU A 57 5.37 1.34 29.08
C LEU A 57 6.82 1.49 29.56
N ALA A 58 7.71 1.99 28.70
CA ALA A 58 9.10 2.32 29.05
C ALA A 58 9.23 3.56 29.94
N GLY A 59 8.17 4.38 30.07
CA GLY A 59 8.18 5.62 30.86
C GLY A 59 8.76 6.83 30.12
N LEU A 60 8.70 6.84 28.79
CA LEU A 60 9.00 8.04 27.99
C LEU A 60 7.97 9.15 28.27
N GLN A 61 8.40 10.39 28.09
CA GLN A 61 7.62 11.59 28.38
C GLN A 61 7.75 12.59 27.23
N ALA A 62 6.77 13.48 27.11
CA ALA A 62 6.91 14.64 26.22
C ALA A 62 8.11 15.49 26.66
N GLY A 63 8.90 15.96 25.69
CA GLY A 63 10.17 16.66 25.92
C GLY A 63 11.40 15.77 26.05
N ASP A 64 11.25 14.43 25.97
CA ASP A 64 12.39 13.55 25.78
C ASP A 64 12.98 13.71 24.37
N ILE A 65 14.30 13.58 24.25
CA ILE A 65 14.99 13.45 22.96
C ILE A 65 15.50 12.02 22.86
N ILE A 66 14.93 11.21 21.98
CA ILE A 66 15.38 9.83 21.76
C ILE A 66 16.62 9.88 20.87
N LEU A 67 17.74 9.39 21.39
CA LEU A 67 19.03 9.33 20.69
C LEU A 67 19.18 8.03 19.89
N SER A 68 18.74 6.90 20.46
CA SER A 68 18.71 5.62 19.79
C SER A 68 17.63 4.67 20.30
N ILE A 69 17.28 3.69 19.47
CA ILE A 69 16.39 2.58 19.78
C ILE A 69 17.10 1.28 19.39
N ASN A 70 17.32 0.38 20.35
CA ASN A 70 18.10 -0.84 20.13
C ASN A 70 19.44 -0.55 19.42
N ASP A 71 20.16 0.45 19.94
CA ASP A 71 21.45 0.94 19.42
C ASP A 71 21.42 1.55 18.00
N ARG A 72 20.24 1.67 17.39
CA ARG A 72 20.06 2.37 16.11
C ARG A 72 19.79 3.85 16.35
N PRO A 73 20.56 4.77 15.74
CA PRO A 73 20.35 6.20 15.93
C PRO A 73 18.97 6.63 15.44
N THR A 74 18.47 7.74 15.97
CA THR A 74 17.16 8.31 15.58
C THR A 74 17.25 9.81 15.25
N GLY A 75 18.44 10.28 14.85
CA GLY A 75 18.72 11.69 14.58
C GLY A 75 18.11 12.25 13.29
N SER A 76 17.38 11.44 12.52
CA SER A 76 16.62 11.88 11.35
C SER A 76 15.32 11.07 11.22
N PRO A 77 14.32 11.57 10.45
CA PRO A 77 13.10 10.81 10.14
C PRO A 77 13.40 9.42 9.55
N GLU A 78 14.39 9.33 8.67
CA GLU A 78 14.81 8.09 8.04
C GLU A 78 15.44 7.12 9.03
N GLN A 79 16.34 7.60 9.88
CA GLN A 79 16.93 6.80 10.96
C GLN A 79 15.86 6.29 11.94
N LEU A 80 14.88 7.13 12.29
CA LEU A 80 13.75 6.74 13.13
C LEU A 80 12.87 5.67 12.45
N ARG A 81 12.63 5.78 11.14
CA ARG A 81 11.92 4.76 10.37
C ARG A 81 12.67 3.43 10.45
N GLN A 82 13.94 3.38 10.05
CA GLN A 82 14.76 2.18 10.08
C GLN A 82 14.81 1.53 11.48
N ALA A 83 14.90 2.34 12.53
CA ALA A 83 14.85 1.85 13.91
C ALA A 83 13.51 1.14 14.22
N ARG A 84 12.37 1.73 13.81
CA ARG A 84 11.02 1.14 13.98
C ARG A 84 10.86 -0.19 13.27
N GLU A 85 11.44 -0.35 12.09
CA GLU A 85 11.26 -1.54 11.26
C GLU A 85 11.84 -2.82 11.88
N THR A 86 12.79 -2.66 12.80
CA THR A 86 13.40 -3.80 13.52
C THR A 86 12.61 -4.27 14.73
N LEU A 87 11.61 -3.51 15.16
CA LEU A 87 10.88 -3.83 16.39
C LEU A 87 9.89 -4.97 16.14
N ARG A 88 9.89 -5.95 17.05
CA ARG A 88 8.95 -7.08 17.07
C ARG A 88 8.30 -7.19 18.43
N ALA A 89 7.01 -7.53 18.44
CA ALA A 89 6.21 -7.59 19.65
C ALA A 89 6.81 -8.53 20.70
N GLY A 90 6.75 -8.12 21.96
CA GLY A 90 7.27 -8.88 23.10
C GLY A 90 8.78 -8.82 23.29
N LEU A 91 9.57 -8.43 22.28
CA LEU A 91 11.02 -8.33 22.44
C LEU A 91 11.40 -7.10 23.29
N PRO A 92 12.45 -7.20 24.12
CA PRO A 92 12.97 -6.04 24.85
C PRO A 92 13.38 -4.93 23.88
N THR A 93 12.89 -3.72 24.13
CA THR A 93 13.25 -2.52 23.37
C THR A 93 13.91 -1.52 24.31
N THR A 94 15.14 -1.13 23.98
CA THR A 94 15.94 -0.17 24.75
C THR A 94 15.92 1.18 24.06
N PHE A 95 15.60 2.23 24.82
CA PHE A 95 15.67 3.62 24.40
C PHE A 95 16.83 4.29 25.11
N LEU A 96 17.79 4.83 24.35
CA LEU A 96 18.71 5.83 24.87
C LEU A 96 18.10 7.20 24.61
N LEU A 97 17.92 7.99 25.64
CA LEU A 97 17.31 9.31 25.53
C LEU A 97 18.03 10.36 26.36
N ARG A 98 17.81 11.63 26.02
CA ARG A 98 18.19 12.78 26.82
C ARG A 98 16.93 13.42 27.42
N ARG A 99 16.91 13.57 28.75
CA ARG A 99 15.85 14.24 29.50
C ARG A 99 16.48 15.27 30.41
N GLN A 100 16.11 16.55 30.25
CA GLN A 100 16.67 17.66 31.04
C GLN A 100 18.21 17.70 31.00
N GLY A 101 18.80 17.47 29.84
CA GLY A 101 20.26 17.48 29.62
C GLY A 101 21.01 16.22 30.10
N GLN A 102 20.35 15.26 30.75
CA GLN A 102 20.96 14.02 31.21
C GLN A 102 20.56 12.84 30.34
N GLU A 103 21.52 11.98 30.02
CA GLU A 103 21.25 10.73 29.31
C GLU A 103 20.64 9.67 30.22
N ARG A 104 19.67 8.93 29.71
CA ARG A 104 18.93 7.88 30.40
C ARG A 104 18.72 6.71 29.45
N SER A 105 18.79 5.50 30.00
CA SER A 105 18.39 4.29 29.29
C SER A 105 17.09 3.78 29.89
N LEU A 106 16.07 3.61 29.05
CA LEU A 106 14.78 3.03 29.41
C LEU A 106 14.55 1.74 28.62
N GLN A 107 13.88 0.76 29.22
CA GLN A 107 13.61 -0.52 28.57
C GLN A 107 12.18 -0.98 28.85
N ALA A 108 11.51 -1.49 27.82
CA ALA A 108 10.23 -2.17 27.94
C ALA A 108 10.06 -3.23 26.85
N PRO A 109 9.21 -4.26 27.06
CA PRO A 109 8.82 -5.15 25.96
C PRO A 109 8.00 -4.38 24.92
N ALA A 110 8.33 -4.56 23.64
CA ALA A 110 7.68 -3.88 22.54
C ALA A 110 6.20 -4.28 22.44
N GLN A 111 5.30 -3.31 22.36
CA GLN A 111 3.86 -3.53 22.23
C GLN A 111 3.49 -3.79 20.77
N PRO A 112 2.69 -4.84 20.48
CA PRO A 112 2.30 -5.16 19.11
C PRO A 112 1.49 -4.04 18.46
N VAL A 113 1.63 -3.89 17.14
CA VAL A 113 0.63 -3.18 16.36
C VAL A 113 -0.68 -3.96 16.48
N PRO A 114 -1.80 -3.33 16.90
CA PRO A 114 -3.07 -4.03 17.05
C PRO A 114 -3.48 -4.72 15.75
N LEU A 115 -4.16 -5.85 15.88
CA LEU A 115 -4.79 -6.49 14.72
C LEU A 115 -5.95 -5.63 14.25
N GLU A 116 -6.16 -5.62 12.94
CA GLU A 116 -7.32 -5.05 12.31
C GLU A 116 -8.58 -5.80 12.77
N THR A 117 -9.62 -5.05 13.09
CA THR A 117 -10.95 -5.57 13.39
C THR A 117 -11.95 -4.95 12.44
N SER A 118 -12.95 -5.70 11.98
CA SER A 118 -14.04 -5.19 11.14
C SER A 118 -15.39 -5.59 11.72
N ALA A 119 -16.40 -4.73 11.53
CA ALA A 119 -17.79 -5.04 11.84
C ALA A 119 -18.48 -5.85 10.71
N HIS A 120 -17.84 -5.92 9.54
CA HIS A 120 -18.41 -6.49 8.32
C HIS A 120 -17.72 -7.81 7.90
N SER A 121 -16.59 -8.13 8.50
CA SER A 121 -15.78 -9.30 8.13
C SER A 121 -15.00 -9.87 9.31
N GLU A 122 -14.71 -11.17 9.23
CA GLU A 122 -13.64 -11.82 9.98
C GLU A 122 -12.30 -11.47 9.31
N VAL A 123 -11.35 -10.91 10.06
CA VAL A 123 -10.01 -10.59 9.53
C VAL A 123 -9.04 -11.72 9.82
N ILE A 124 -8.52 -12.34 8.77
CA ILE A 124 -7.58 -13.45 8.82
C ILE A 124 -6.18 -12.93 8.47
N TYR A 125 -5.20 -13.24 9.31
CA TYR A 125 -3.78 -12.97 9.07
C TYR A 125 -3.10 -14.27 8.69
N ASP A 126 -2.61 -14.36 7.45
CA ASP A 126 -1.85 -15.48 6.91
C ASP A 126 -0.49 -14.99 6.39
N GLU A 127 0.30 -15.90 5.83
CA GLU A 127 1.62 -15.60 5.28
C GLU A 127 1.91 -16.45 4.05
N ILE A 128 2.71 -15.93 3.12
CA ILE A 128 3.17 -16.67 1.94
C ILE A 128 4.66 -16.49 1.75
N ALA A 129 5.35 -17.59 1.43
CA ALA A 129 6.79 -17.58 1.19
C ALA A 129 7.13 -16.71 -0.03
N PHE A 130 8.20 -15.92 0.08
CA PHE A 130 8.69 -15.04 -0.96
C PHE A 130 10.22 -14.93 -0.88
N GLY A 131 10.91 -15.58 -1.82
CA GLY A 131 12.36 -15.71 -1.76
C GLY A 131 12.79 -16.46 -0.49
N GLU A 132 13.69 -15.86 0.29
CA GLU A 132 14.14 -16.36 1.61
C GLU A 132 13.25 -15.88 2.77
N GLY A 133 12.18 -15.16 2.46
CA GLY A 133 11.32 -14.47 3.41
C GLY A 133 9.85 -14.86 3.31
N TRP A 134 9.03 -14.06 3.98
CA TRP A 134 7.59 -14.27 4.13
C TRP A 134 6.86 -12.94 3.98
N LEU A 135 5.85 -12.93 3.11
CA LEU A 135 4.89 -11.84 2.93
C LEU A 135 3.67 -12.07 3.80
N ARG A 136 3.16 -11.01 4.43
CA ARG A 136 1.92 -10.99 5.18
C ARG A 136 0.75 -10.90 4.21
N VAL A 137 -0.17 -11.84 4.34
CA VAL A 137 -1.47 -11.84 3.65
C VAL A 137 -2.54 -11.48 4.68
N ILE A 138 -3.47 -10.59 4.32
CA ILE A 138 -4.58 -10.16 5.16
C ILE A 138 -5.87 -10.36 4.37
N VAL A 139 -6.80 -11.12 4.93
CA VAL A 139 -8.07 -11.45 4.28
C VAL A 139 -9.24 -10.98 5.12
N ASN A 140 -10.12 -10.18 4.52
CA ASN A 140 -11.42 -9.84 5.08
C ASN A 140 -12.44 -10.85 4.54
N LYS A 141 -12.75 -11.86 5.34
CA LYS A 141 -13.75 -12.87 5.03
C LYS A 141 -15.15 -12.36 5.42
N PRO A 142 -16.12 -12.32 4.50
CA PRO A 142 -17.47 -11.88 4.81
C PRO A 142 -18.12 -12.74 5.91
N LEU A 143 -19.02 -12.14 6.68
CA LEU A 143 -19.69 -12.85 7.78
C LEU A 143 -20.79 -13.81 7.31
N GLN A 144 -21.28 -13.64 6.08
CA GLN A 144 -22.26 -14.50 5.46
C GLN A 144 -21.66 -15.90 5.22
N SER A 145 -22.49 -16.94 5.26
CA SER A 145 -22.03 -18.32 5.00
C SER A 145 -21.92 -18.61 3.51
N GLY A 146 -20.96 -19.44 3.12
CA GLY A 146 -20.86 -19.99 1.77
C GLY A 146 -19.53 -19.65 1.10
N LYS A 147 -19.49 -19.82 -0.22
CA LYS A 147 -18.39 -19.30 -1.04
C LYS A 147 -18.69 -17.88 -1.50
N HIS A 148 -17.65 -17.06 -1.58
CA HIS A 148 -17.73 -15.64 -1.88
C HIS A 148 -16.93 -15.30 -3.13
N PRO A 149 -17.44 -14.40 -4.00
CA PRO A 149 -16.55 -13.72 -4.94
C PRO A 149 -15.45 -12.99 -4.17
N ALA A 150 -14.25 -12.93 -4.74
CA ALA A 150 -13.09 -12.33 -4.07
C ALA A 150 -12.48 -11.20 -4.89
N ILE A 151 -12.00 -10.17 -4.19
CA ILE A 151 -11.27 -9.05 -4.77
C ILE A 151 -9.87 -9.04 -4.18
N TYR A 152 -8.87 -9.18 -5.03
CA TYR A 152 -7.47 -8.97 -4.69
C TYR A 152 -7.13 -7.48 -4.85
N PHE A 153 -6.95 -6.79 -3.73
CA PHE A 153 -6.75 -5.34 -3.71
C PHE A 153 -5.26 -4.97 -3.79
N ILE A 154 -4.92 -4.08 -4.72
CA ILE A 154 -3.57 -3.59 -4.96
C ILE A 154 -3.53 -2.07 -4.70
N PRO A 155 -2.80 -1.61 -3.66
CA PRO A 155 -2.76 -0.21 -3.26
C PRO A 155 -1.88 0.67 -4.18
N GLY A 156 -1.85 1.97 -3.91
CA GLY A 156 -0.92 2.92 -4.54
C GLY A 156 0.56 2.68 -4.19
N TYR A 157 1.46 3.52 -4.69
CA TYR A 157 2.91 3.27 -4.66
C TYR A 157 3.58 3.45 -3.29
N THR A 158 2.96 4.20 -2.38
CA THR A 158 3.56 4.56 -1.10
C THR A 158 3.94 3.32 -0.28
N CYS A 159 5.14 3.36 0.29
CA CYS A 159 5.64 2.37 1.24
C CYS A 159 4.99 2.57 2.61
N SER A 160 3.79 2.01 2.75
CA SER A 160 2.99 2.05 3.97
C SER A 160 2.24 0.73 4.15
N SER A 161 2.06 0.31 5.40
CA SER A 161 1.23 -0.87 5.72
C SER A 161 -0.18 -0.70 5.18
N VAL A 162 -0.75 -1.77 4.63
CA VAL A 162 -2.20 -1.88 4.36
C VAL A 162 -2.95 -2.54 5.51
N ASP A 163 -2.23 -2.97 6.55
CA ASP A 163 -2.74 -3.49 7.81
C ASP A 163 -3.32 -2.40 8.74
N ASN A 164 -4.43 -2.70 9.40
CA ASN A 164 -5.01 -1.95 10.51
C ASN A 164 -5.10 -0.44 10.26
N LEU A 165 -5.54 -0.10 9.05
CA LEU A 165 -5.75 1.27 8.62
C LEU A 165 -6.83 1.94 9.48
N PRO A 166 -6.66 3.22 9.85
CA PRO A 166 -7.64 3.91 10.68
C PRO A 166 -8.97 4.07 9.92
N ALA A 167 -10.10 4.15 10.64
CA ALA A 167 -11.45 4.24 10.05
C ALA A 167 -11.68 5.44 9.10
N ILE A 168 -10.83 6.46 9.22
CA ILE A 168 -10.81 7.63 8.32
C ILE A 168 -10.17 7.32 6.95
N HIS A 169 -9.36 6.26 6.85
CA HIS A 169 -8.59 5.96 5.66
C HIS A 169 -9.52 5.47 4.53
N PRO A 170 -9.41 6.01 3.31
CA PRO A 170 -10.27 5.61 2.19
C PRO A 170 -10.24 4.12 1.89
N TYR A 171 -9.06 3.49 1.85
CA TYR A 171 -8.96 2.03 1.68
C TYR A 171 -9.72 1.26 2.75
N ARG A 172 -9.69 1.72 4.00
CA ARG A 172 -10.43 1.05 5.08
C ARG A 172 -11.93 1.07 4.82
N LYS A 173 -12.47 2.21 4.36
CA LYS A 173 -13.88 2.37 3.99
C LYS A 173 -14.25 1.50 2.79
N LEU A 174 -13.41 1.52 1.73
CA LEU A 174 -13.61 0.70 0.54
C LEU A 174 -13.66 -0.80 0.87
N ILE A 175 -12.68 -1.30 1.63
CA ILE A 175 -12.59 -2.70 2.05
C ILE A 175 -13.80 -3.10 2.90
N ASP A 176 -14.12 -2.32 3.94
CA ASP A 176 -15.27 -2.62 4.80
C ASP A 176 -16.60 -2.62 4.02
N SER A 177 -16.77 -1.68 3.08
CA SER A 177 -17.98 -1.61 2.26
C SER A 177 -18.11 -2.81 1.30
N LEU A 178 -17.04 -3.17 0.58
CA LEU A 178 -17.07 -4.33 -0.32
C LEU A 178 -17.23 -5.64 0.46
N SER A 179 -16.55 -5.81 1.60
CA SER A 179 -16.78 -6.96 2.48
C SER A 179 -18.21 -7.02 3.00
N GLY A 180 -18.81 -5.87 3.33
CA GLY A 180 -20.21 -5.78 3.73
C GLY A 180 -21.20 -6.27 2.66
N LEU A 181 -20.85 -6.12 1.37
CA LEU A 181 -21.61 -6.65 0.23
C LEU A 181 -21.37 -8.14 -0.03
N GLY A 182 -20.47 -8.79 0.70
CA GLY A 182 -20.21 -10.23 0.59
C GLY A 182 -18.98 -10.59 -0.25
N TYR A 183 -18.10 -9.63 -0.55
CA TYR A 183 -16.82 -9.89 -1.23
C TYR A 183 -15.71 -10.25 -0.23
N ALA A 184 -15.03 -11.37 -0.45
CA ALA A 184 -13.78 -11.64 0.25
C ALA A 184 -12.69 -10.70 -0.27
N ILE A 185 -12.07 -9.91 0.60
CA ILE A 185 -11.01 -8.98 0.18
C ILE A 185 -9.66 -9.55 0.61
N VAL A 186 -8.78 -9.77 -0.36
CA VAL A 186 -7.43 -10.31 -0.13
C VAL A 186 -6.41 -9.21 -0.40
N ARG A 187 -5.50 -9.01 0.55
CA ARG A 187 -4.41 -8.03 0.49
C ARG A 187 -3.09 -8.73 0.80
N VAL A 188 -2.02 -8.31 0.16
CA VAL A 188 -0.65 -8.63 0.56
C VAL A 188 0.08 -7.34 0.93
N GLU A 189 0.89 -7.39 1.98
CA GLU A 189 1.79 -6.29 2.31
C GLU A 189 2.91 -6.18 1.27
N LYS A 190 3.25 -4.96 0.86
CA LYS A 190 4.45 -4.71 0.03
C LYS A 190 5.69 -5.25 0.74
N PRO A 191 6.70 -5.76 0.02
CA PRO A 191 7.95 -6.17 0.64
C PRO A 191 8.52 -5.09 1.58
N GLY A 192 9.05 -5.50 2.73
CA GLY A 192 9.52 -4.58 3.77
C GLY A 192 8.44 -3.91 4.62
N MET A 193 7.16 -3.95 4.25
CA MET A 193 6.03 -3.39 5.01
C MET A 193 5.37 -4.40 5.95
N GLY A 194 4.57 -3.90 6.90
CA GLY A 194 3.82 -4.72 7.84
C GLY A 194 4.68 -5.75 8.57
N ASP A 195 4.16 -6.94 8.78
CA ASP A 195 4.90 -8.02 9.48
C ASP A 195 5.96 -8.70 8.63
N ASN A 196 6.15 -8.31 7.35
CA ASN A 196 7.02 -9.03 6.43
C ASN A 196 8.41 -9.29 7.02
N LEU A 197 8.93 -10.48 6.70
CA LEU A 197 10.22 -10.95 7.17
C LEU A 197 11.12 -11.26 5.97
N ASN A 198 12.31 -10.66 5.92
CA ASN A 198 13.33 -10.92 4.91
C ASN A 198 12.86 -10.76 3.45
N THR A 199 12.04 -9.74 3.18
CA THR A 199 11.55 -9.47 1.81
C THR A 199 12.19 -8.23 1.16
N GLY A 200 13.15 -7.59 1.82
CA GLY A 200 13.80 -6.34 1.38
C GLY A 200 13.19 -5.08 1.99
N ASP A 201 13.72 -3.91 1.66
CA ASP A 201 13.16 -2.59 2.02
C ASP A 201 12.31 -2.07 0.86
N CYS A 202 11.04 -1.76 1.12
CA CYS A 202 10.10 -1.23 0.13
C CYS A 202 10.65 -0.02 -0.64
N GLN A 203 11.33 0.89 0.06
CA GLN A 203 11.82 2.12 -0.57
C GLN A 203 13.02 1.86 -1.46
N GLN A 204 13.76 0.78 -1.22
CA GLN A 204 14.94 0.40 -1.99
C GLN A 204 14.64 -0.62 -3.09
N LEU A 205 13.49 -1.29 -3.00
CA LEU A 205 13.08 -2.31 -3.94
C LEU A 205 12.56 -1.70 -5.26
N GLY A 206 13.01 -2.27 -6.39
CA GLY A 206 12.46 -2.01 -7.72
C GLY A 206 11.00 -2.45 -7.91
N PHE A 207 10.38 -1.93 -8.96
CA PHE A 207 8.99 -2.17 -9.35
C PHE A 207 8.75 -3.64 -9.70
N ASP A 208 9.68 -4.29 -10.40
CA ASP A 208 9.50 -5.68 -10.86
C ASP A 208 9.49 -6.68 -9.71
N ASN A 209 10.28 -6.41 -8.66
CA ASN A 209 10.26 -7.23 -7.45
C ASN A 209 8.98 -7.00 -6.63
N GLU A 210 8.45 -5.76 -6.60
CA GLU A 210 7.16 -5.48 -5.97
C GLU A 210 6.00 -6.15 -6.75
N LEU A 211 6.03 -6.10 -8.08
CA LEU A 211 5.11 -6.84 -8.96
C LEU A 211 5.17 -8.34 -8.68
N ALA A 212 6.37 -8.91 -8.48
CA ALA A 212 6.53 -10.31 -8.11
C ALA A 212 5.92 -10.64 -6.74
N ALA A 213 6.00 -9.74 -5.77
CA ALA A 213 5.35 -9.90 -4.49
C ALA A 213 3.82 -9.89 -4.61
N TYR A 214 3.24 -9.01 -5.43
CA TYR A 214 1.80 -9.02 -5.69
C TYR A 214 1.34 -10.28 -6.41
N ARG A 215 2.13 -10.77 -7.38
CA ARG A 215 1.86 -12.08 -8.01
C ARG A 215 1.84 -13.20 -6.98
N LYS A 216 2.82 -13.24 -6.07
CA LYS A 216 2.85 -14.22 -4.99
C LYS A 216 1.71 -14.08 -3.99
N GLY A 217 1.32 -12.87 -3.63
CA GLY A 217 0.16 -12.65 -2.76
C GLY A 217 -1.14 -13.18 -3.35
N TYR A 218 -1.32 -13.12 -4.67
CA TYR A 218 -2.49 -13.66 -5.34
C TYR A 218 -2.59 -15.20 -5.21
N GLU A 219 -1.46 -15.93 -5.24
CA GLU A 219 -1.42 -17.39 -5.05
C GLU A 219 -1.99 -17.83 -3.69
N ALA A 220 -2.03 -16.94 -2.69
CA ALA A 220 -2.63 -17.26 -1.39
C ALA A 220 -4.14 -17.50 -1.47
N ILE A 221 -4.82 -16.98 -2.50
CA ILE A 221 -6.28 -17.11 -2.69
C ILE A 221 -6.72 -18.57 -2.69
N ASP A 222 -5.92 -19.46 -3.31
CA ASP A 222 -6.24 -20.89 -3.46
C ASP A 222 -6.28 -21.66 -2.13
N ARG A 223 -5.84 -21.05 -1.02
CA ARG A 223 -5.84 -21.66 0.32
C ARG A 223 -7.17 -21.51 1.05
N TYR A 224 -8.06 -20.65 0.57
CA TYR A 224 -9.29 -20.30 1.25
C TYR A 224 -10.50 -20.99 0.61
N ASP A 225 -11.07 -21.98 1.30
CA ASP A 225 -12.20 -22.79 0.82
C ASP A 225 -13.51 -22.00 0.64
N PHE A 226 -13.62 -20.87 1.33
CA PHE A 226 -14.73 -19.92 1.24
C PHE A 226 -14.60 -18.94 0.07
N ILE A 227 -13.52 -18.98 -0.71
CA ILE A 227 -13.41 -18.17 -1.93
C ILE A 227 -13.94 -18.98 -3.13
N ASP A 228 -14.79 -18.35 -3.93
CA ASP A 228 -15.19 -18.84 -5.24
C ASP A 228 -14.13 -18.49 -6.27
N ARG A 229 -13.35 -19.49 -6.66
CA ARG A 229 -12.18 -19.32 -7.53
C ARG A 229 -12.53 -18.86 -8.95
N GLU A 230 -13.75 -19.13 -9.41
CA GLU A 230 -14.26 -18.68 -10.71
C GLU A 230 -14.70 -17.21 -10.67
N ARG A 231 -14.75 -16.60 -9.49
CA ARG A 231 -15.23 -15.23 -9.26
C ARG A 231 -14.20 -14.41 -8.49
N VAL A 232 -12.95 -14.47 -8.94
CA VAL A 232 -11.85 -13.66 -8.42
C VAL A 232 -11.61 -12.45 -9.33
N PHE A 233 -11.42 -11.29 -8.73
CA PHE A 233 -11.23 -10.01 -9.42
C PHE A 233 -9.99 -9.29 -8.90
N LEU A 234 -9.36 -8.45 -9.72
CA LEU A 234 -8.33 -7.52 -9.28
C LEU A 234 -8.95 -6.13 -9.05
N LEU A 235 -8.54 -5.42 -8.01
CA LEU A 235 -8.88 -4.00 -7.80
C LEU A 235 -7.60 -3.19 -7.57
N GLY A 236 -7.19 -2.44 -8.58
CA GLY A 236 -5.98 -1.61 -8.57
C GLY A 236 -6.29 -0.14 -8.33
N HIS A 237 -5.70 0.44 -7.27
CA HIS A 237 -5.79 1.88 -7.01
C HIS A 237 -4.50 2.60 -7.40
N SER A 238 -4.56 3.66 -8.20
CA SER A 238 -3.38 4.45 -8.55
C SER A 238 -2.30 3.57 -9.20
N MET A 239 -1.13 3.45 -8.59
CA MET A 239 -0.09 2.48 -8.98
C MET A 239 -0.58 1.03 -9.05
N GLY A 240 -1.57 0.65 -8.24
CA GLY A 240 -2.23 -0.65 -8.32
C GLY A 240 -2.86 -0.93 -9.69
N GLY A 241 -3.34 0.12 -10.38
CA GLY A 241 -3.84 0.02 -11.75
C GLY A 241 -2.75 -0.08 -12.82
N VAL A 242 -1.49 0.22 -12.47
CA VAL A 242 -0.31 0.00 -13.32
C VAL A 242 0.19 -1.44 -13.18
N TYR A 243 0.11 -2.02 -11.98
CA TYR A 243 0.40 -3.45 -11.74
C TYR A 243 -0.67 -4.37 -12.32
N ALA A 244 -1.95 -4.02 -12.18
CA ALA A 244 -3.09 -4.84 -12.56
C ALA A 244 -3.00 -5.45 -13.98
N PRO A 245 -2.68 -4.70 -15.06
CA PRO A 245 -2.59 -5.28 -16.38
C PRO A 245 -1.38 -6.19 -16.57
N LEU A 246 -0.29 -5.98 -15.83
CA LEU A 246 0.87 -6.87 -15.90
C LEU A 246 0.55 -8.21 -15.24
N LEU A 247 -0.17 -8.17 -14.11
CA LEU A 247 -0.65 -9.37 -13.42
C LEU A 247 -1.71 -10.10 -14.24
N GLY A 248 -2.70 -9.38 -14.80
CA GLY A 248 -3.82 -9.98 -15.53
C GLY A 248 -3.49 -10.59 -16.90
N ARG A 249 -2.20 -10.68 -17.25
CA ARG A 249 -1.69 -11.48 -18.38
C ARG A 249 -1.27 -12.89 -17.95
N GLU A 250 -1.03 -13.06 -16.66
CA GLU A 250 -0.41 -14.25 -16.08
C GLU A 250 -1.33 -14.93 -15.07
N LEU A 251 -2.21 -14.15 -14.44
CA LEU A 251 -3.19 -14.60 -13.48
C LEU A 251 -4.50 -15.01 -14.15
N ASP A 252 -5.29 -15.79 -13.42
CA ASP A 252 -6.59 -16.33 -13.86
C ASP A 252 -7.71 -15.66 -13.06
N GLU A 253 -7.93 -14.37 -13.30
CA GLU A 253 -9.07 -13.61 -12.75
C GLU A 253 -10.22 -13.46 -13.75
N LYS A 254 -11.45 -13.28 -13.25
CA LYS A 254 -12.63 -13.02 -14.09
C LYS A 254 -12.67 -11.58 -14.61
N GLY A 255 -12.16 -10.64 -13.82
CA GLY A 255 -12.21 -9.21 -14.15
C GLY A 255 -11.22 -8.34 -13.38
N ILE A 256 -10.92 -7.16 -13.93
CA ILE A 256 -10.04 -6.15 -13.36
C ILE A 256 -10.80 -4.84 -13.22
N VAL A 257 -10.72 -4.24 -12.03
CA VAL A 257 -11.19 -2.88 -11.76
C VAL A 257 -9.99 -1.98 -11.48
N VAL A 258 -9.97 -0.78 -12.06
CA VAL A 258 -8.96 0.24 -11.73
C VAL A 258 -9.58 1.60 -11.42
N TYR A 259 -9.00 2.30 -10.45
CA TYR A 259 -9.37 3.69 -10.11
C TYR A 259 -8.15 4.61 -10.06
N GLY A 260 -8.29 5.80 -10.65
CA GLY A 260 -7.30 6.88 -10.59
C GLY A 260 -5.92 6.46 -11.09
N THR A 261 -5.83 5.79 -12.24
CA THR A 261 -4.59 5.19 -12.76
C THR A 261 -4.20 5.76 -14.12
N VAL A 262 -3.05 5.31 -14.63
CA VAL A 262 -2.45 5.75 -15.89
C VAL A 262 -2.17 4.58 -16.82
N HIS A 263 -2.16 4.84 -18.13
CA HIS A 263 -1.83 3.83 -19.15
C HIS A 263 -0.62 4.21 -20.02
N GLN A 264 -0.27 5.50 -20.05
CA GLN A 264 0.81 6.04 -20.88
C GLN A 264 2.17 5.53 -20.38
N THR A 265 3.24 5.79 -21.14
CA THR A 265 4.58 5.59 -20.57
C THR A 265 4.75 6.46 -19.34
N TRP A 266 5.60 6.02 -18.40
CA TRP A 266 5.79 6.77 -17.16
C TRP A 266 6.35 8.18 -17.44
N VAL A 267 7.22 8.31 -18.45
CA VAL A 267 7.74 9.62 -18.88
C VAL A 267 6.64 10.55 -19.42
N GLU A 268 5.70 10.04 -20.23
CA GLU A 268 4.56 10.83 -20.69
C GLU A 268 3.69 11.30 -19.52
N TYR A 269 3.43 10.41 -18.57
CA TYR A 269 2.70 10.75 -17.36
C TYR A 269 3.42 11.84 -16.55
N LEU A 270 4.73 11.74 -16.31
CA LEU A 270 5.47 12.74 -15.54
C LEU A 270 5.48 14.13 -16.20
N LEU A 271 5.60 14.18 -17.53
CA LEU A 271 5.51 15.45 -18.27
C LEU A 271 4.12 16.08 -18.10
N LYS A 272 3.08 15.25 -18.16
CA LYS A 272 1.69 15.66 -17.96
C LYS A 272 1.47 16.11 -16.51
N MET A 273 1.93 15.34 -15.54
CA MET A 273 1.88 15.64 -14.12
C MET A 273 2.46 17.02 -13.83
N VAL A 274 3.68 17.32 -14.27
CA VAL A 274 4.33 18.62 -14.07
C VAL A 274 3.57 19.75 -14.76
N ARG A 275 3.09 19.55 -15.99
CA ARG A 275 2.30 20.55 -16.72
C ARG A 275 1.04 20.95 -15.97
N TYR A 276 0.33 19.97 -15.39
CA TYR A 276 -1.01 20.17 -14.83
C TYR A 276 -0.99 20.45 -13.32
N GLN A 277 -0.16 19.75 -12.55
CA GLN A 277 -0.17 19.88 -11.09
C GLN A 277 0.56 21.13 -10.60
N ASN A 278 1.66 21.53 -11.24
CA ASN A 278 2.44 22.67 -10.75
C ASN A 278 1.62 23.97 -10.66
N PRO A 279 0.79 24.33 -11.65
CA PRO A 279 -0.10 25.48 -11.53
C PRO A 279 -1.14 25.35 -10.41
N LEU A 280 -1.62 24.14 -10.11
CA LEU A 280 -2.55 23.89 -8.99
C LEU A 280 -1.90 24.15 -7.62
N PHE A 281 -0.57 24.02 -7.53
CA PHE A 281 0.22 24.36 -6.35
C PHE A 281 0.79 25.80 -6.40
N GLY A 282 0.32 26.62 -7.33
CA GLY A 282 0.64 28.06 -7.39
C GLY A 282 1.93 28.39 -8.15
N HIS A 283 2.51 27.45 -8.89
CA HIS A 283 3.65 27.72 -9.76
C HIS A 283 3.24 28.47 -11.02
N ASP A 284 4.11 29.36 -11.52
CA ASP A 284 3.83 30.16 -12.71
C ASP A 284 3.76 29.31 -13.98
N LEU A 285 2.83 29.65 -14.88
CA LEU A 285 2.60 28.91 -16.11
C LEU A 285 3.73 29.05 -17.13
N ALA A 286 4.37 30.22 -17.22
CA ALA A 286 5.50 30.44 -18.12
C ALA A 286 6.74 29.72 -17.58
N GLU A 287 6.99 29.80 -16.27
CA GLU A 287 8.04 29.02 -15.61
C GLU A 287 7.85 27.51 -15.78
N THR A 288 6.61 27.02 -15.61
CA THR A 288 6.28 25.60 -15.84
C THR A 288 6.53 25.19 -17.30
N HIS A 289 6.30 26.10 -18.26
CA HIS A 289 6.63 25.83 -19.66
C HIS A 289 8.14 25.66 -19.88
N ASP A 290 8.95 26.54 -19.32
CA ASP A 290 10.42 26.47 -19.41
C ASP A 290 10.97 25.23 -18.69
N ASP A 291 10.40 24.89 -17.53
CA ASP A 291 10.77 23.69 -16.77
C ASP A 291 10.52 22.41 -17.58
N LEU A 292 9.47 22.35 -18.40
CA LEU A 292 9.19 21.17 -19.22
C LEU A 292 10.29 20.90 -20.25
N HIS A 293 10.88 21.93 -20.87
CA HIS A 293 12.02 21.75 -21.77
C HIS A 293 13.21 21.08 -21.07
N THR A 294 13.45 21.46 -19.82
CA THR A 294 14.48 20.87 -18.97
C THR A 294 14.10 19.44 -18.54
N LEU A 295 12.83 19.22 -18.18
CA LEU A 295 12.30 17.94 -17.77
C LEU A 295 12.42 16.89 -18.87
N TYR A 296 12.14 17.23 -20.14
CA TYR A 296 12.33 16.30 -21.27
C TYR A 296 13.76 15.73 -21.30
N GLN A 297 14.77 16.59 -21.13
CA GLN A 297 16.17 16.16 -21.15
C GLN A 297 16.51 15.32 -19.92
N LEU A 298 16.09 15.78 -18.73
CA LEU A 298 16.28 15.06 -17.48
C LEU A 298 15.70 13.65 -17.54
N LEU A 299 14.44 13.52 -17.96
CA LEU A 299 13.77 12.22 -18.07
C LEU A 299 14.42 11.34 -19.12
N TYR A 300 14.85 11.91 -20.25
CA TYR A 300 15.57 11.14 -21.26
C TYR A 300 16.88 10.56 -20.72
N GLU A 301 17.70 11.38 -20.08
CA GLU A 301 18.98 10.95 -19.52
C GLU A 301 18.81 9.94 -18.39
N HIS A 302 17.80 10.14 -17.53
CA HIS A 302 17.55 9.24 -16.41
C HIS A 302 16.96 7.89 -16.87
N TYR A 303 15.85 7.91 -17.59
CA TYR A 303 15.06 6.71 -17.87
C TYR A 303 15.57 5.91 -19.07
N TYR A 304 16.25 6.55 -20.03
CA TYR A 304 16.72 5.88 -21.25
C TYR A 304 18.25 5.76 -21.33
N LEU A 305 19.00 6.75 -20.84
CA LEU A 305 20.47 6.65 -20.79
C LEU A 305 21.00 6.06 -19.47
N GLY A 306 20.14 5.91 -18.46
CA GLY A 306 20.49 5.26 -17.20
C GLY A 306 21.40 6.07 -16.29
N LYS A 307 21.43 7.41 -16.44
CA LYS A 307 22.18 8.26 -15.49
C LYS A 307 21.48 8.27 -14.13
N SER A 308 22.27 8.17 -13.07
CA SER A 308 21.73 8.25 -11.71
C SER A 308 21.23 9.65 -11.36
N SER A 309 20.27 9.73 -10.45
CA SER A 309 19.72 10.99 -9.95
C SER A 309 20.82 11.86 -9.33
N LYS A 310 21.78 11.24 -8.63
CA LYS A 310 22.96 11.90 -8.05
C LYS A 310 23.89 12.54 -9.09
N GLU A 311 24.10 11.87 -10.23
CA GLU A 311 24.84 12.43 -11.37
C GLU A 311 24.07 13.59 -12.00
N LEU A 312 22.77 13.41 -12.24
CA LEU A 312 21.90 14.44 -12.81
C LEU A 312 21.79 15.68 -11.92
N TYR A 313 21.85 15.50 -10.59
CA TYR A 313 21.82 16.58 -9.61
C TYR A 313 23.02 17.54 -9.69
N GLN A 314 24.10 17.14 -10.37
CA GLN A 314 25.24 18.02 -10.63
C GLN A 314 24.89 19.11 -11.66
N ASN A 315 23.86 18.91 -12.49
CA ASN A 315 23.35 19.93 -13.41
C ASN A 315 22.44 20.91 -12.65
N PRO A 316 22.80 22.22 -12.56
CA PRO A 316 21.99 23.20 -11.84
C PRO A 316 20.55 23.34 -12.35
N SER A 317 20.32 23.13 -13.65
CA SER A 317 18.97 23.17 -14.23
C SER A 317 18.10 21.99 -13.78
N TYR A 318 18.71 20.83 -13.55
CA TYR A 318 17.98 19.63 -13.09
C TYR A 318 17.70 19.66 -11.60
N ARG A 319 18.60 20.25 -10.80
CA ARG A 319 18.46 20.36 -9.34
C ARG A 319 17.09 20.89 -8.91
N LYS A 320 16.66 22.01 -9.51
CA LYS A 320 15.37 22.64 -9.21
C LYS A 320 14.19 21.66 -9.35
N ILE A 321 14.17 20.89 -10.44
CA ILE A 321 13.10 19.94 -10.76
C ILE A 321 13.20 18.71 -9.85
N LEU A 322 14.40 18.19 -9.62
CA LEU A 322 14.64 17.04 -8.73
C LEU A 322 14.21 17.32 -7.29
N ASP A 323 14.51 18.53 -6.79
CA ASP A 323 14.10 18.95 -5.45
C ASP A 323 12.58 19.17 -5.37
N ARG A 324 12.00 19.92 -6.32
CA ARG A 324 10.59 20.35 -6.28
C ARG A 324 9.61 19.23 -6.63
N ASP A 325 9.79 18.60 -7.79
CA ASP A 325 8.79 17.71 -8.39
C ASP A 325 9.03 16.24 -8.05
N PHE A 326 10.29 15.88 -7.75
CA PHE A 326 10.70 14.50 -7.52
C PHE A 326 11.13 14.23 -6.09
N ALA A 327 11.19 15.23 -5.21
CA ALA A 327 11.60 15.07 -3.81
C ALA A 327 12.88 14.22 -3.66
N PHE A 328 13.89 14.50 -4.49
CA PHE A 328 15.15 13.76 -4.48
C PHE A 328 15.80 13.81 -3.09
N ASP A 329 16.20 12.65 -2.57
CA ASP A 329 16.75 12.54 -1.22
C ASP A 329 18.23 12.91 -1.10
N GLY A 330 18.89 13.16 -2.24
CA GLY A 330 20.32 13.46 -2.33
C GLY A 330 21.19 12.26 -2.68
N GLU A 331 20.63 11.04 -2.70
CA GLU A 331 21.34 9.80 -2.96
C GLU A 331 20.72 9.04 -4.14
N ASP A 332 19.69 8.24 -3.91
CA ASP A 332 19.14 7.31 -4.90
C ASP A 332 17.60 7.25 -4.93
N GLN A 333 16.91 8.02 -4.09
CA GLN A 333 15.45 8.01 -4.07
C GLN A 333 14.86 9.26 -4.68
N ILE A 334 13.88 9.04 -5.56
CA ILE A 334 12.94 10.07 -6.02
C ILE A 334 11.53 9.60 -5.71
N LEU A 335 10.65 10.51 -5.34
CA LEU A 335 9.25 10.22 -5.00
C LEU A 335 9.15 9.12 -3.92
N GLY A 336 10.10 9.11 -2.98
CA GLY A 336 10.15 8.16 -1.86
C GLY A 336 10.44 6.70 -2.23
N ARG A 337 10.89 6.43 -3.47
CA ARG A 337 11.32 5.11 -3.96
C ARG A 337 12.67 5.22 -4.66
N HIS A 338 13.46 4.16 -4.63
CA HIS A 338 14.72 4.05 -5.36
C HIS A 338 14.49 4.29 -6.85
N GLU A 339 15.39 5.00 -7.49
CA GLU A 339 15.29 5.43 -8.88
C GLU A 339 15.08 4.28 -9.88
N ASP A 340 15.59 3.07 -9.59
CA ASP A 340 15.32 1.87 -10.41
C ASP A 340 13.84 1.49 -10.46
N PHE A 341 13.07 1.74 -9.39
CA PHE A 341 11.62 1.52 -9.41
C PHE A 341 10.97 2.27 -10.57
N TRP A 342 11.38 3.53 -10.76
CA TRP A 342 10.83 4.39 -11.80
C TRP A 342 11.41 4.06 -13.20
N ARG A 343 12.66 3.62 -13.28
CA ARG A 343 13.20 3.13 -14.55
C ARG A 343 12.48 1.88 -15.03
N GLU A 344 12.17 0.95 -14.12
CA GLU A 344 11.48 -0.30 -14.41
C GLU A 344 10.03 -0.07 -14.86
N ILE A 345 9.25 0.75 -14.14
CA ILE A 345 7.89 1.11 -14.54
C ILE A 345 7.85 1.74 -15.96
N ASN A 346 8.88 2.49 -16.38
CA ASN A 346 8.92 3.07 -17.73
C ASN A 346 9.24 2.05 -18.85
N ARG A 347 9.82 0.89 -18.51
CA ARG A 347 10.18 -0.13 -19.52
C ARG A 347 9.00 -1.00 -19.96
N HIS A 348 7.94 -1.06 -19.16
CA HIS A 348 6.77 -1.88 -19.44
C HIS A 348 5.89 -1.27 -20.53
N ASN A 349 5.31 -2.14 -21.36
CA ASN A 349 4.31 -1.75 -22.35
C ASN A 349 2.90 -2.02 -21.80
N TYR A 350 2.32 -1.04 -21.14
CA TYR A 350 1.00 -1.15 -20.52
C TYR A 350 -0.13 -1.34 -21.52
N SER A 351 -0.03 -0.72 -22.70
CA SER A 351 -1.02 -0.92 -23.77
C SER A 351 -1.06 -2.36 -24.24
N GLU A 352 0.10 -3.00 -24.41
CA GLU A 352 0.17 -4.43 -24.71
C GLU A 352 -0.35 -5.28 -23.55
N ALA A 353 -0.06 -4.89 -22.31
CA ALA A 353 -0.54 -5.61 -21.15
C ALA A 353 -2.07 -5.58 -21.04
N TRP A 354 -2.70 -4.40 -21.22
CA TRP A 354 -4.15 -4.27 -21.32
C TRP A 354 -4.74 -4.98 -22.52
N ARG A 355 -4.08 -4.95 -23.68
CA ARG A 355 -4.56 -5.65 -24.89
C ARG A 355 -4.57 -7.17 -24.70
N SER A 356 -3.64 -7.70 -23.92
CA SER A 356 -3.42 -9.14 -23.75
C SER A 356 -4.05 -9.72 -22.49
N THR A 357 -4.69 -8.90 -21.64
CA THR A 357 -5.43 -9.43 -20.49
C THR A 357 -6.60 -10.29 -20.97
N GLY A 358 -6.82 -11.44 -20.33
CA GLY A 358 -7.98 -12.31 -20.58
C GLY A 358 -9.27 -11.81 -19.93
N SER A 359 -9.20 -10.70 -19.19
CA SER A 359 -10.19 -10.28 -18.22
C SER A 359 -11.11 -9.18 -18.76
N ALA A 360 -12.35 -9.13 -18.26
CA ALA A 360 -13.16 -7.92 -18.44
C ALA A 360 -12.58 -6.79 -17.58
N VAL A 361 -12.69 -5.55 -18.03
CA VAL A 361 -12.07 -4.40 -17.36
C VAL A 361 -13.07 -3.28 -17.11
N LEU A 362 -13.16 -2.83 -15.86
CA LEU A 362 -13.80 -1.58 -15.46
C LEU A 362 -12.74 -0.54 -15.08
N SER A 363 -12.73 0.57 -15.80
CA SER A 363 -11.81 1.68 -15.61
C SER A 363 -12.57 2.92 -15.13
N ILE A 364 -12.35 3.31 -13.88
CA ILE A 364 -13.07 4.39 -13.20
C ILE A 364 -12.16 5.59 -12.99
N PHE A 365 -12.55 6.77 -13.48
CA PHE A 365 -11.83 8.02 -13.25
C PHE A 365 -12.61 8.95 -12.32
N GLY A 366 -11.95 9.52 -11.30
CA GLY A 366 -12.53 10.57 -10.47
C GLY A 366 -12.41 11.94 -11.15
N GLU A 367 -13.51 12.65 -11.36
CA GLU A 367 -13.52 13.94 -12.06
C GLU A 367 -12.64 15.01 -11.40
N ALA A 368 -12.38 14.92 -10.09
CA ALA A 368 -11.53 15.83 -9.35
C ALA A 368 -10.15 15.24 -9.00
N ASP A 369 -9.78 14.12 -9.62
CA ASP A 369 -8.49 13.46 -9.44
C ASP A 369 -7.38 14.17 -10.23
N PHE A 370 -6.74 15.15 -9.58
CA PHE A 370 -5.60 15.85 -10.15
C PHE A 370 -4.31 15.00 -10.17
N GLU A 371 -4.26 13.86 -9.46
CA GLU A 371 -3.09 12.97 -9.44
C GLU A 371 -3.03 12.11 -10.70
N ALA A 372 -4.19 11.61 -11.16
CA ALA A 372 -4.34 10.97 -12.48
C ALA A 372 -4.49 11.98 -13.64
N VAL A 373 -4.61 13.27 -13.32
CA VAL A 373 -4.62 14.44 -14.21
C VAL A 373 -5.87 14.59 -15.09
N ASP A 374 -6.28 13.56 -15.82
CA ASP A 374 -7.50 13.54 -16.62
C ASP A 374 -7.99 12.12 -16.95
N ASP A 375 -9.11 12.03 -17.67
CA ASP A 375 -9.76 10.76 -17.99
C ASP A 375 -9.18 10.05 -19.23
N GLU A 376 -8.17 10.62 -19.90
CA GLU A 376 -7.62 10.09 -21.15
C GLU A 376 -7.11 8.67 -20.95
N SER A 377 -6.38 8.44 -19.84
CA SER A 377 -5.85 7.13 -19.53
C SER A 377 -6.93 6.09 -19.28
N HIS A 378 -7.96 6.47 -18.54
CA HIS A 378 -9.05 5.55 -18.23
C HIS A 378 -9.88 5.17 -19.46
N ARG A 379 -10.14 6.13 -20.35
CA ARG A 379 -10.80 5.88 -21.64
C ARG A 379 -9.93 5.02 -22.55
N ALA A 380 -8.62 5.26 -22.58
CA ALA A 380 -7.70 4.46 -23.39
C ALA A 380 -7.64 3.00 -22.92
N ILE A 381 -7.58 2.75 -21.60
CA ILE A 381 -7.65 1.40 -21.02
C ILE A 381 -8.89 0.65 -21.51
N ALA A 382 -10.08 1.25 -21.32
CA ALA A 382 -11.33 0.64 -21.75
C ALA A 382 -11.34 0.37 -23.26
N ARG A 383 -10.87 1.33 -24.06
CA ARG A 383 -10.79 1.18 -25.53
C ARG A 383 -9.85 0.06 -25.96
N ILE A 384 -8.66 -0.05 -25.35
CA ILE A 384 -7.67 -1.06 -25.70
C ILE A 384 -8.22 -2.46 -25.45
N VAL A 385 -8.85 -2.66 -24.29
CA VAL A 385 -9.48 -3.93 -23.91
C VAL A 385 -10.64 -4.26 -24.83
N ASP A 386 -11.52 -3.30 -25.09
CA ASP A 386 -12.69 -3.48 -25.95
C ASP A 386 -12.31 -3.77 -27.42
N GLN A 387 -11.23 -3.16 -27.92
CA GLN A 387 -10.70 -3.47 -29.25
C GLN A 387 -10.12 -4.88 -29.36
N ALA A 388 -9.50 -5.38 -28.29
CA ALA A 388 -8.98 -6.74 -28.25
C ALA A 388 -10.10 -7.77 -28.06
N GLN A 389 -11.10 -7.45 -27.23
CA GLN A 389 -12.21 -8.30 -26.84
C GLN A 389 -13.50 -7.46 -26.71
N PRO A 390 -14.30 -7.36 -27.78
CA PRO A 390 -15.49 -6.50 -27.81
C PRO A 390 -16.46 -6.76 -26.65
N GLY A 391 -16.92 -5.70 -26.03
CA GLY A 391 -17.81 -5.70 -24.87
C GLY A 391 -17.09 -5.83 -23.52
N ARG A 392 -15.77 -6.07 -23.50
CA ARG A 392 -15.04 -6.34 -22.25
C ARG A 392 -14.36 -5.12 -21.65
N GLY A 393 -14.32 -3.98 -22.33
CA GLY A 393 -13.71 -2.75 -21.82
C GLY A 393 -14.75 -1.69 -21.44
N THR A 394 -14.83 -1.34 -20.16
CA THR A 394 -15.82 -0.40 -19.62
C THR A 394 -15.15 0.82 -18.98
N PHE A 395 -15.56 2.03 -19.37
CA PHE A 395 -15.16 3.28 -18.72
C PHE A 395 -16.31 3.86 -17.89
N ARG A 396 -16.01 4.40 -16.71
CA ARG A 396 -16.93 5.20 -15.88
C ARG A 396 -16.23 6.46 -15.37
N LEU A 397 -16.95 7.58 -15.46
CA LEU A 397 -16.60 8.82 -14.77
C LEU A 397 -17.31 8.84 -13.43
N LEU A 398 -16.58 9.13 -12.36
CA LEU A 398 -17.09 9.34 -11.02
C LEU A 398 -17.04 10.84 -10.72
N PRO A 399 -18.17 11.57 -10.80
CA PRO A 399 -18.19 13.02 -10.67
C PRO A 399 -17.65 13.48 -9.32
N ARG A 400 -17.07 14.69 -9.29
CA ARG A 400 -16.68 15.39 -8.06
C ARG A 400 -15.84 14.54 -7.11
N THR A 401 -14.97 13.64 -7.59
CA THR A 401 -14.24 12.71 -6.71
C THR A 401 -12.75 12.81 -6.93
N ASP A 402 -11.99 12.97 -5.85
CA ASP A 402 -10.52 13.08 -5.88
C ASP A 402 -9.82 11.72 -5.88
N HIS A 403 -8.49 11.73 -5.98
CA HIS A 403 -7.67 10.51 -5.95
C HIS A 403 -7.85 9.62 -4.71
N SER A 404 -8.35 10.17 -3.59
CA SER A 404 -8.62 9.43 -2.36
C SER A 404 -10.07 8.92 -2.28
N MET A 405 -10.80 8.91 -3.39
CA MET A 405 -12.21 8.47 -3.47
C MET A 405 -13.13 9.29 -2.56
N ILE A 406 -12.82 10.56 -2.31
CA ILE A 406 -13.70 11.46 -1.56
C ILE A 406 -14.35 12.49 -2.47
N GLU A 407 -15.59 12.85 -2.14
CA GLU A 407 -16.31 13.88 -2.86
C GLU A 407 -15.75 15.28 -2.54
N VAL A 408 -15.34 15.99 -3.59
CA VAL A 408 -14.79 17.36 -3.60
C VAL A 408 -15.33 18.10 -4.83
N GLY A 409 -15.34 19.44 -4.82
CA GLY A 409 -15.94 20.20 -5.93
C GLY A 409 -15.18 20.08 -7.26
N SER A 410 -13.88 20.40 -7.27
CA SER A 410 -13.03 20.39 -8.47
C SER A 410 -11.61 19.94 -8.16
N MET A 411 -10.79 19.74 -9.20
CA MET A 411 -9.35 19.46 -9.04
C MET A 411 -8.62 20.57 -8.30
N GLU A 412 -8.94 21.84 -8.54
CA GLU A 412 -8.36 22.98 -7.84
C GLU A 412 -8.74 22.97 -6.35
N GLU A 413 -9.99 22.62 -6.03
CA GLU A 413 -10.40 22.45 -4.64
C GLU A 413 -9.64 21.30 -3.98
N ALA A 414 -9.54 20.15 -4.65
CA ALA A 414 -8.80 18.98 -4.17
C ALA A 414 -7.33 19.31 -3.87
N ALA A 415 -6.64 19.96 -4.82
CA ALA A 415 -5.25 20.37 -4.67
C ALA A 415 -5.06 21.38 -3.52
N ARG A 416 -5.94 22.38 -3.40
CA ARG A 416 -5.91 23.36 -2.31
C ARG A 416 -6.17 22.74 -0.94
N LEU A 417 -7.05 21.73 -0.87
CA LEU A 417 -7.33 21.03 0.38
C LEU A 417 -6.12 20.17 0.80
N ARG A 418 -5.37 19.60 -0.14
CA ARG A 418 -4.27 18.69 0.14
C ARG A 418 -3.30 19.27 1.19
N GLY A 419 -2.96 18.46 2.20
CA GLY A 419 -2.07 18.86 3.28
C GLY A 419 -2.69 19.78 4.35
N THR A 420 -3.95 20.19 4.22
CA THR A 420 -4.65 21.01 5.22
C THR A 420 -5.38 20.17 6.27
N PRO A 421 -5.66 20.71 7.48
CA PRO A 421 -6.53 20.06 8.46
C PRO A 421 -7.94 19.77 7.92
N GLU A 422 -8.42 20.58 6.97
CA GLU A 422 -9.76 20.42 6.39
C GLU A 422 -9.85 19.18 5.49
N TYR A 423 -8.77 18.81 4.79
CA TYR A 423 -8.71 17.56 4.05
C TYR A 423 -8.97 16.34 4.92
N ARG A 424 -8.47 16.35 6.17
CA ARG A 424 -8.75 15.28 7.13
C ARG A 424 -10.25 15.19 7.44
N ARG A 425 -10.95 16.31 7.57
CA ARG A 425 -12.41 16.32 7.75
C ARG A 425 -13.12 15.70 6.55
N TYR A 426 -12.69 16.05 5.34
CA TYR A 426 -13.24 15.45 4.11
C TYR A 426 -13.00 13.95 4.04
N LEU A 427 -11.79 13.46 4.34
CA LEU A 427 -11.51 12.01 4.42
C LEU A 427 -12.46 11.28 5.38
N GLN A 428 -12.82 11.92 6.49
CA GLN A 428 -13.73 11.33 7.47
C GLN A 428 -15.18 11.26 6.96
N GLU A 429 -15.66 12.35 6.37
CA GLU A 429 -17.09 12.61 6.14
C GLU A 429 -17.55 12.38 4.69
N ARG A 430 -16.63 12.39 3.72
CA ARG A 430 -16.95 12.58 2.29
C ARG A 430 -16.52 11.43 1.38
N PHE A 431 -16.20 10.25 1.93
CA PHE A 431 -15.93 9.08 1.07
C PHE A 431 -17.11 8.82 0.13
N ASN A 432 -16.83 8.79 -1.18
CA ASN A 432 -17.86 8.66 -2.20
C ASN A 432 -18.17 7.17 -2.41
N TYR A 433 -19.19 6.68 -1.71
CA TYR A 433 -19.62 5.28 -1.79
C TYR A 433 -20.18 4.87 -3.16
N GLU A 434 -20.42 5.80 -4.08
CA GLU A 434 -20.82 5.45 -5.46
C GLU A 434 -19.74 4.61 -6.17
N ILE A 435 -18.46 4.74 -5.80
CA ILE A 435 -17.42 3.85 -6.32
C ILE A 435 -17.70 2.39 -5.93
N VAL A 436 -18.21 2.14 -4.73
CA VAL A 436 -18.57 0.79 -4.26
C VAL A 436 -19.74 0.27 -5.08
N THR A 437 -20.77 1.09 -5.28
CA THR A 437 -21.94 0.75 -6.11
C THR A 437 -21.54 0.41 -7.54
N MET A 438 -20.67 1.22 -8.17
CA MET A 438 -20.18 0.99 -9.53
C MET A 438 -19.42 -0.34 -9.65
N ILE A 439 -18.59 -0.66 -8.65
CA ILE A 439 -17.81 -1.90 -8.62
C ILE A 439 -18.74 -3.10 -8.45
N ASP A 440 -19.63 -3.07 -7.45
CA ASP A 440 -20.57 -4.15 -7.18
C ASP A 440 -21.46 -4.43 -8.40
N HIS A 441 -22.11 -3.39 -8.93
CA HIS A 441 -22.98 -3.51 -10.11
C HIS A 441 -22.26 -4.20 -11.27
N TRP A 442 -21.06 -3.73 -11.62
CA TRP A 442 -20.29 -4.28 -12.73
C TRP A 442 -19.84 -5.73 -12.46
N ILE A 443 -19.45 -6.05 -11.23
CA ILE A 443 -19.10 -7.44 -10.86
C ILE A 443 -20.33 -8.34 -10.96
N GLN A 444 -21.50 -7.91 -10.50
CA GLN A 444 -22.73 -8.72 -10.58
C GLN A 444 -23.12 -8.98 -12.05
N GLU A 445 -23.08 -7.95 -12.91
CA GLU A 445 -23.32 -8.13 -14.35
C GLU A 445 -22.37 -9.19 -14.95
N LEU A 446 -21.09 -9.15 -14.59
CA LEU A 446 -20.11 -10.11 -15.09
C LEU A 446 -20.29 -11.52 -14.49
N ILE A 447 -20.90 -11.66 -13.31
CA ILE A 447 -21.17 -12.96 -12.69
C ILE A 447 -22.42 -13.62 -13.30
N GLU A 448 -23.40 -12.83 -13.72
CA GLU A 448 -24.63 -13.30 -14.35
C GLU A 448 -24.43 -13.73 -15.81
N ASP A 449 -23.45 -13.12 -16.50
CA ASP A 449 -22.92 -13.53 -17.81
C ASP A 449 -22.03 -14.80 -17.73
#